data_AF-A0A2V1AFX3-F1
#
_entry.id   AF-A0A2V1AFX3-F1
#
_cell.length_a   1.000
_cell.length_b   1.000
_cell.length_c   1.000
_cell.angle_alpha   90.00
_cell.angle_beta   90.00
_cell.angle_gamma   90.00
#
_symmetry.space_group_name_H-M   'P 1'
#
loop_
_entity.id
_entity.type
_entity.pdbx_description
1 polymer ?
#
loop_
_entity_poly.entity_id
_entity_poly.type
_entity_poly.pdbx_seq_one_letter_code
_entity_poly.pdbx_strand_id
1 'polypeptide(L)'
;MSYNGIGLQTPRGSGTSGYVQKNLADKRFQGYRKKRDREQENEERKEARAKQLKSRRSAGGEIEEHERRRRVEIKCAELRDRLEDEEVDDDEIDKQVAELREKLRRNDRKEGEEEKEDGKKEDGEKEDGDKKADDTNPQSH
;
A
#
# COMPACT_ATOMS: atom_id res chain seq x y z
N MET A 1 -5.52 48.53 -33.36
CA MET A 1 -6.42 47.43 -33.76
C MET A 1 -6.23 46.33 -32.73
N SER A 2 -7.24 46.10 -31.88
CA SER A 2 -7.25 45.00 -30.92
C SER A 2 -7.62 43.70 -31.63
N TYR A 3 -6.81 42.65 -31.50
CA TYR A 3 -7.13 41.32 -32.04
C TYR A 3 -7.50 40.40 -30.87
N ASN A 4 -8.63 39.71 -30.96
CA ASN A 4 -9.17 38.85 -29.88
C ASN A 4 -9.29 39.56 -28.51
N GLY A 5 -9.57 40.86 -28.48
CA GLY A 5 -9.65 41.65 -27.24
C GLY A 5 -8.29 41.93 -26.58
N ILE A 6 -7.17 41.61 -27.24
CA ILE A 6 -5.81 41.78 -26.73
C ILE A 6 -5.09 42.85 -27.57
N GLY A 7 -4.40 43.79 -26.92
CA GLY A 7 -3.63 44.86 -27.56
C GLY A 7 -4.27 46.24 -27.49
N LEU A 8 -3.65 47.23 -28.14
CA LEU A 8 -4.11 48.62 -28.13
C LEU A 8 -5.23 48.86 -29.15
N GLN A 9 -6.30 49.54 -28.71
CA GLN A 9 -7.43 49.93 -29.57
C GLN A 9 -6.94 50.78 -30.74
N THR A 10 -6.11 51.79 -30.47
CA THR A 10 -5.40 52.60 -31.49
C THR A 10 -3.91 52.72 -31.13
N PRO A 11 -2.98 52.59 -32.10
CA PRO A 11 -1.55 52.84 -31.86
C PRO A 11 -1.21 54.34 -31.77
N ARG A 12 -2.14 55.23 -32.14
CA ARG A 12 -1.98 56.68 -32.02
C ARG A 12 -2.00 57.07 -30.54
N GLY A 13 -0.97 57.80 -30.10
CA GLY A 13 -0.84 58.28 -28.72
C GLY A 13 -0.11 57.33 -27.76
N SER A 14 0.16 56.07 -28.15
CA SER A 14 0.94 55.14 -27.32
C SER A 14 2.46 55.25 -27.50
N GLY A 15 2.92 56.03 -28.48
CA GLY A 15 4.35 56.20 -28.77
C GLY A 15 5.05 54.94 -29.31
N THR A 16 4.29 53.91 -29.70
CA THR A 16 4.81 52.60 -30.17
C THR A 16 4.09 52.15 -31.44
N SER A 17 4.61 51.14 -32.13
CA SER A 17 4.05 50.61 -33.39
C SER A 17 2.71 49.87 -33.22
N GLY A 18 2.29 49.58 -31.99
CA GLY A 18 1.11 48.74 -31.72
C GLY A 18 1.32 47.26 -32.03
N TYR A 19 2.57 46.80 -32.22
CA TYR A 19 2.89 45.40 -32.44
C TYR A 19 2.62 44.56 -31.19
N VAL A 20 1.78 43.54 -31.31
CA VAL A 20 1.40 42.63 -30.23
C VAL A 20 2.00 41.25 -30.51
N GLN A 21 2.84 40.77 -29.58
CA GLN A 21 3.42 39.43 -29.66
C GLN A 21 2.73 38.49 -28.65
N LYS A 22 2.54 37.23 -29.05
CA LYS A 22 2.06 36.19 -28.13
C LYS A 22 3.08 35.93 -27.02
N ASN A 23 2.61 35.73 -25.79
CA ASN A 23 3.48 35.32 -24.70
C ASN A 23 3.81 33.81 -24.84
N LEU A 24 5.09 33.46 -24.98
CA LEU A 24 5.54 32.07 -25.06
C LEU A 24 5.51 31.35 -23.70
N ALA A 25 5.51 32.09 -22.59
CA ALA A 25 5.39 31.55 -21.24
C ALA A 25 3.99 31.05 -20.91
N ASP A 26 2.95 31.50 -21.62
CA ASP A 26 1.56 31.12 -21.36
C ASP A 26 1.34 29.61 -21.55
N LYS A 27 2.08 29.00 -22.48
CA LYS A 27 2.10 27.54 -22.67
C LYS A 27 2.62 26.78 -21.44
N ARG A 28 3.45 27.41 -20.60
CA ARG A 28 3.94 26.82 -19.35
C ARG A 28 2.81 26.71 -18.31
N PHE A 29 1.88 27.67 -18.28
CA PHE A 29 0.68 27.62 -17.40
C PHE A 29 -0.25 26.45 -17.73
N GLN A 30 -0.40 26.09 -19.00
CA GLN A 30 -1.10 24.86 -19.37
C GLN A 30 -0.34 23.60 -18.95
N GLY A 31 1.00 23.63 -18.98
CA GLY A 31 1.85 22.57 -18.45
C GLY A 31 1.68 22.36 -16.94
N TYR A 32 1.57 23.43 -16.15
CA TYR A 32 1.35 23.35 -14.71
C TYR A 32 -0.02 22.74 -14.35
N ARG A 33 -1.08 23.07 -15.09
CA ARG A 33 -2.41 22.42 -14.91
C ARG A 33 -2.32 20.91 -15.18
N LYS A 34 -1.75 20.54 -16.33
CA LYS A 34 -1.55 19.13 -16.70
C LYS A 34 -0.65 18.38 -15.71
N LYS A 35 0.33 19.06 -15.11
CA LYS A 35 1.16 18.49 -14.05
C LYS A 35 0.34 18.22 -12.78
N ARG A 36 -0.48 19.19 -12.34
CA ARG A 36 -1.37 19.03 -11.19
C ARG A 36 -2.37 17.89 -11.40
N ASP A 37 -2.97 17.79 -12.58
CA ASP A 37 -3.92 16.70 -12.88
C ASP A 37 -3.23 15.33 -12.78
N ARG A 38 -2.00 15.21 -13.29
CA ARG A 38 -1.20 13.99 -13.18
C ARG A 38 -0.76 13.68 -11.74
N GLU A 39 -0.49 14.70 -10.93
CA GLU A 39 -0.19 14.54 -9.50
C GLU A 39 -1.41 13.99 -8.75
N GLN A 40 -2.61 14.55 -9.01
CA GLN A 40 -3.88 14.06 -8.44
C GLN A 40 -4.17 12.62 -8.84
N GLU A 41 -4.04 12.27 -10.12
CA GLU A 41 -4.23 10.89 -10.60
C GLU A 41 -3.26 9.90 -9.91
N ASN A 42 -2.03 10.34 -9.65
CA ASN A 42 -1.04 9.52 -8.96
C ASN A 42 -1.36 9.34 -7.47
N GLU A 43 -1.89 10.38 -6.80
CA GLU A 43 -2.38 10.30 -5.43
C GLU A 43 -3.56 9.32 -5.32
N GLU A 44 -4.55 9.44 -6.19
CA GLU A 44 -5.70 8.53 -6.25
C GLU A 44 -5.26 7.07 -6.46
N ARG A 45 -4.26 6.85 -7.34
CA ARG A 45 -3.69 5.52 -7.58
C ARG A 45 -2.98 4.97 -6.35
N LYS A 46 -2.26 5.81 -5.60
CA LYS A 46 -1.59 5.41 -4.35
C LYS A 46 -2.63 5.04 -3.29
N GLU A 47 -3.69 5.82 -3.14
CA GLU A 47 -4.77 5.54 -2.19
C GLU A 47 -5.50 4.24 -2.53
N ALA A 48 -5.82 4.02 -3.81
CA ALA A 48 -6.44 2.78 -4.27
C ALA A 48 -5.57 1.56 -3.97
N ARG A 49 -4.25 1.66 -4.21
CA ARG A 49 -3.29 0.60 -3.89
C ARG A 49 -3.21 0.34 -2.39
N ALA A 50 -3.18 1.40 -1.57
CA ALA A 50 -3.16 1.27 -0.11
C ALA A 50 -4.44 0.59 0.41
N LYS A 51 -5.61 0.94 -0.15
CA LYS A 51 -6.89 0.32 0.19
C LYS A 51 -6.93 -1.16 -0.19
N GLN A 52 -6.45 -1.53 -1.38
CA GLN A 52 -6.31 -2.93 -1.79
C GLN A 52 -5.39 -3.72 -0.85
N LEU A 53 -4.23 -3.16 -0.49
CA LEU A 53 -3.30 -3.82 0.42
C LEU A 53 -3.92 -4.06 1.80
N LYS A 54 -4.62 -3.07 2.36
CA LYS A 54 -5.35 -3.20 3.63
C LYS A 54 -6.41 -4.31 3.56
N SER A 55 -7.21 -4.34 2.49
CA SER A 55 -8.23 -5.37 2.28
C SER A 55 -7.65 -6.78 2.15
N ARG A 56 -6.50 -6.93 1.48
CA ARG A 56 -5.82 -8.23 1.38
C ARG A 56 -5.27 -8.70 2.71
N ARG A 57 -4.71 -7.79 3.51
CA ARG A 57 -4.22 -8.11 4.87
C ARG A 57 -5.35 -8.55 5.79
N SER A 58 -6.50 -7.88 5.75
CA SER A 58 -7.65 -8.27 6.58
C SER A 58 -8.22 -9.63 6.16
N ALA A 59 -8.36 -9.89 4.86
CA ALA A 59 -8.83 -11.19 4.38
C ALA A 59 -7.82 -12.33 4.61
N GLY A 60 -6.52 -12.05 4.47
CA GLY A 60 -5.47 -13.03 4.74
C GLY A 60 -5.42 -13.46 6.20
N GLY A 61 -5.58 -12.53 7.13
CA GLY A 61 -5.52 -12.82 8.57
C GLY A 61 -6.61 -13.80 9.04
N GLU A 62 -7.84 -13.66 8.56
CA GLU A 62 -8.92 -14.61 8.89
C GLU A 62 -8.62 -16.01 8.33
N ILE A 63 -8.13 -16.11 7.09
CA ILE A 63 -7.76 -17.39 6.49
C ILE A 63 -6.64 -18.07 7.27
N GLU A 64 -5.59 -17.34 7.62
CA GLU A 64 -4.46 -17.85 8.39
C GLU A 64 -4.90 -18.35 9.78
N GLU A 65 -5.80 -17.64 10.45
CA GLU A 65 -6.35 -18.07 11.75
C GLU A 65 -7.20 -19.34 11.59
N HIS A 66 -8.03 -19.41 10.54
CA HIS A 66 -8.82 -20.60 10.24
C HIS A 66 -7.92 -21.80 9.93
N GLU A 67 -6.84 -21.62 9.17
CA GLU A 67 -5.87 -22.68 8.87
C GLU A 67 -5.09 -23.13 10.11
N ARG A 68 -4.69 -22.20 11.01
CA ARG A 68 -4.10 -22.55 12.31
C ARG A 68 -5.07 -23.42 13.13
N ARG A 69 -6.32 -22.98 13.31
CA ARG A 69 -7.34 -23.76 14.03
C ARG A 69 -7.59 -25.13 13.39
N ARG A 70 -7.67 -25.18 12.05
CA ARG A 70 -7.87 -26.43 11.31
C ARG A 70 -6.72 -27.41 11.52
N ARG A 71 -5.46 -26.94 11.56
CA ARG A 71 -4.29 -27.80 11.82
C ARG A 71 -4.37 -28.48 13.18
N VAL A 72 -4.86 -27.78 14.22
CA VAL A 72 -5.08 -28.39 15.54
C VAL A 72 -6.15 -29.48 15.45
N GLU A 73 -7.30 -29.17 14.86
CA GLU A 73 -8.42 -30.11 14.80
C GLU A 73 -8.10 -31.34 13.94
N ILE A 74 -7.32 -31.19 12.85
CA ILE A 74 -6.82 -32.33 12.06
C ILE A 74 -5.96 -33.25 12.91
N LYS A 75 -4.98 -32.72 13.64
CA LYS A 75 -4.11 -33.53 14.50
C LYS A 75 -4.89 -34.23 15.62
N CYS A 76 -5.92 -33.57 16.16
CA CYS A 76 -6.82 -34.19 17.13
C CYS A 76 -7.64 -35.32 16.52
N ALA A 77 -8.15 -35.15 15.30
CA ALA A 77 -8.87 -36.20 14.57
C ALA A 77 -7.95 -37.38 14.25
N GLU A 78 -6.73 -37.14 13.75
CA GLU A 78 -5.74 -38.19 13.48
C GLU A 78 -5.38 -39.00 14.74
N LEU A 79 -5.27 -38.35 15.90
CA LEU A 79 -5.03 -39.07 17.16
C LEU A 79 -6.24 -39.93 17.54
N ARG A 80 -7.44 -39.37 17.40
CA ARG A 80 -8.68 -40.09 17.71
C ARG A 80 -8.81 -41.35 16.86
N ASP A 81 -8.66 -41.22 15.53
CA ASP A 81 -8.73 -42.34 14.61
C ASP A 81 -7.73 -43.44 14.99
N ARG A 82 -6.49 -43.06 15.36
CA ARG A 82 -5.48 -44.03 15.81
C ARG A 82 -5.86 -44.76 17.10
N LEU A 83 -6.42 -44.06 18.08
CA LEU A 83 -6.81 -44.69 19.35
C LEU A 83 -8.06 -45.55 19.19
N GLU A 84 -8.97 -45.18 18.28
CA GLU A 84 -10.13 -46.00 17.89
C GLU A 84 -9.66 -47.31 17.22
N ASP A 85 -8.65 -47.23 16.33
CA ASP A 85 -8.01 -48.41 15.71
C ASP A 85 -7.29 -49.33 16.73
N GLU A 86 -6.82 -48.75 17.84
CA GLU A 86 -6.18 -49.48 18.96
C GLU A 86 -7.19 -50.04 19.98
N GLU A 87 -8.50 -49.93 19.73
CA GLU A 87 -9.60 -50.37 20.62
C GLU A 87 -9.52 -49.77 22.04
N VAL A 88 -9.04 -48.53 22.16
CA VAL A 88 -8.98 -47.80 23.43
C VAL A 88 -10.40 -47.37 23.85
N ASP A 89 -10.67 -47.35 25.16
CA ASP A 89 -11.96 -46.89 25.69
C ASP A 89 -12.24 -45.42 25.32
N ASP A 90 -13.47 -45.12 24.88
CA ASP A 90 -13.90 -43.78 24.46
C ASP A 90 -13.58 -42.68 25.50
N ASP A 91 -13.74 -42.98 26.79
CA ASP A 91 -13.43 -42.06 27.89
C ASP A 91 -11.93 -41.71 27.98
N GLU A 92 -11.07 -42.66 27.62
CA GLU A 92 -9.61 -42.48 27.60
C GLU A 92 -9.19 -41.73 26.32
N ILE A 93 -9.83 -42.04 25.19
CA ILE A 93 -9.64 -41.32 23.91
C ILE A 93 -9.95 -39.83 24.09
N ASP A 94 -11.11 -39.49 24.66
CA ASP A 94 -11.53 -38.10 24.83
C ASP A 94 -10.58 -37.32 25.75
N LYS A 95 -10.03 -37.96 26.82
CA LYS A 95 -9.00 -37.35 27.67
C LYS A 95 -7.72 -37.06 26.90
N GLN A 96 -7.20 -38.04 26.17
CA GLN A 96 -5.94 -37.89 25.43
C GLN A 96 -6.05 -36.86 24.31
N VAL A 97 -7.18 -36.83 23.59
CA VAL A 97 -7.47 -35.84 22.55
C VAL A 97 -7.65 -34.45 23.17
N ALA A 98 -8.31 -34.32 24.32
CA ALA A 98 -8.46 -33.04 25.02
C ALA A 98 -7.09 -32.48 25.47
N GLU A 99 -6.24 -33.33 26.05
CA GLU A 99 -4.87 -32.93 26.40
C GLU A 99 -4.05 -32.49 25.18
N LEU A 100 -4.13 -33.24 24.07
CA LEU A 100 -3.43 -32.89 22.84
C LEU A 100 -3.93 -31.55 22.29
N ARG A 101 -5.25 -31.33 22.31
CA ARG A 101 -5.87 -30.08 21.86
C ARG A 101 -5.38 -28.88 22.68
N GLU A 102 -5.27 -29.02 24.00
CA GLU A 102 -4.75 -27.95 24.86
C GLU A 102 -3.27 -27.67 24.60
N LYS A 103 -2.45 -28.72 24.49
CA LYS A 103 -1.01 -28.62 24.18
C LYS A 103 -0.78 -27.90 22.84
N LEU A 104 -1.49 -28.28 21.79
CA LEU A 104 -1.37 -27.69 20.46
C LEU A 104 -1.86 -26.24 20.43
N ARG A 105 -3.00 -25.93 21.08
CA ARG A 105 -3.49 -24.54 21.19
C ARG A 105 -2.51 -23.64 21.93
N ARG A 106 -1.79 -24.16 22.93
CA ARG A 106 -0.78 -23.41 23.66
C ARG A 106 0.46 -23.13 22.81
N ASN A 107 0.90 -24.11 22.02
CA ASN A 107 2.06 -23.95 21.13
C ASN A 107 1.75 -22.98 19.98
N ASP A 108 0.59 -23.10 19.33
CA ASP A 108 0.17 -22.20 18.25
C ASP A 108 0.10 -20.73 18.71
N ARG A 109 -0.29 -20.49 19.97
CA ARG A 109 -0.29 -19.13 20.56
C ARG A 109 1.11 -18.58 20.76
N LYS A 110 2.06 -19.42 21.20
CA LYS A 110 3.47 -19.01 21.38
C LYS A 110 4.13 -18.69 20.04
N GLU A 111 3.96 -19.56 19.05
CA GLU A 111 4.49 -19.35 17.69
C GLU A 111 3.94 -18.06 17.06
N GLY A 112 2.64 -17.78 17.26
CA GLY A 112 2.03 -16.53 16.78
C GLY A 112 2.43 -15.26 17.54
N GLU A 113 3.01 -15.37 18.74
CA GLU A 113 3.57 -14.25 19.50
C GLU A 113 5.01 -13.94 19.05
N GLU A 114 5.81 -14.96 18.77
CA GLU A 114 7.19 -14.82 18.26
C GLU A 114 7.21 -14.20 16.84
N GLU A 115 6.31 -14.63 15.94
CA GLU A 115 6.20 -14.05 14.58
C GLU A 115 5.84 -12.54 14.58
N LYS A 116 5.14 -12.05 15.61
CA LYS A 116 4.76 -10.64 15.72
C LYS A 116 5.92 -9.75 16.22
N GLU A 117 6.85 -10.30 16.98
CA GLU A 117 8.05 -9.55 17.41
C GLU A 117 9.03 -9.33 16.26
N ASP A 118 9.17 -10.30 15.35
CA ASP A 118 10.09 -10.19 14.22
C ASP A 118 9.55 -9.34 13.07
N GLY A 119 8.24 -9.40 12.78
CA GLY A 119 7.62 -8.53 11.76
C GLY A 119 7.68 -7.03 12.08
N LYS A 120 7.83 -6.66 13.36
CA LYS A 120 7.91 -5.27 13.81
C LYS A 120 9.29 -4.62 13.56
N LYS A 121 10.33 -5.42 13.28
CA LYS A 121 11.69 -4.94 13.00
C LYS A 121 11.87 -4.50 11.53
N GLU A 122 11.10 -5.07 10.59
CA GLU A 122 11.29 -4.82 9.15
C GLU A 122 10.61 -3.54 8.63
N ASP A 123 9.55 -3.06 9.28
CA ASP A 123 8.79 -1.87 8.84
C ASP A 123 9.47 -0.52 9.21
N GLY A 124 10.62 -0.53 9.90
CA GLY A 124 11.31 0.66 10.42
C GLY A 124 12.42 1.26 9.54
N GLU A 125 12.73 0.68 8.36
CA GLU A 125 13.98 1.00 7.64
C GLU A 125 13.80 1.67 6.25
N LYS A 126 12.72 2.44 6.02
CA LYS A 126 12.50 3.17 4.75
C LYS A 126 12.11 4.64 4.92
N GLU A 127 12.99 5.41 5.54
CA GLU A 127 13.12 6.89 5.46
C GLU A 127 14.65 7.13 5.35
N ASP A 128 15.29 7.88 4.46
CA ASP A 128 14.94 8.89 3.48
C ASP A 128 15.93 8.80 2.32
N GLY A 129 15.46 8.91 1.08
CA GLY A 129 16.30 8.83 -0.12
C GLY A 129 15.92 9.87 -1.16
N ASP A 130 15.53 11.08 -0.75
CA ASP A 130 15.27 12.20 -1.65
C ASP A 130 16.62 12.78 -2.12
N LYS A 131 17.22 12.14 -3.13
CA LYS A 131 18.35 12.71 -3.86
C LYS A 131 17.86 13.94 -4.63
N LYS A 132 18.05 15.12 -4.05
CA LYS A 132 18.03 16.39 -4.80
C LYS A 132 18.99 16.25 -5.99
N ALA A 133 18.43 16.19 -7.19
CA ALA A 133 19.19 16.40 -8.41
C ALA A 133 19.47 17.90 -8.51
N ASP A 134 20.68 18.30 -8.15
CA ASP A 134 21.20 19.63 -8.43
C ASP A 134 21.42 19.75 -9.95
N ASP A 135 20.43 20.29 -10.66
CA ASP A 135 20.58 20.75 -12.04
C ASP A 135 21.53 21.97 -12.06
N THR A 136 22.83 21.70 -12.03
CA THR A 136 23.86 22.70 -12.34
C THR A 136 23.85 22.94 -13.85
N ASN A 137 23.24 24.06 -14.23
CA ASN A 137 23.28 24.64 -15.57
C ASN A 137 24.69 25.15 -15.90
N PRO A 138 25.43 24.61 -16.89
CA PRO A 138 26.64 25.25 -17.37
C PRO A 138 26.30 26.13 -18.58
N GLN A 139 26.03 27.41 -18.32
CA GLN A 139 26.17 28.45 -19.33
C GLN A 139 27.14 29.52 -18.84
N SER A 140 28.34 29.52 -19.40
CA SER A 140 29.11 30.75 -19.60
C SER A 140 29.99 30.62 -20.83
N HIS A 141 29.94 31.68 -21.65
CA HIS A 141 30.64 31.92 -22.90
C HIS A 141 32.16 31.79 -22.84
#